data_AF-A0A4Q5QG46-F1
#
_entry.id   AF-A0A4Q5QG46-F1
#
_cell.length_a   1.000
_cell.length_b   1.000
_cell.length_c   1.000
_cell.angle_alpha   90.00
_cell.angle_beta   90.00
_cell.angle_gamma   90.00
#
_symmetry.space_group_name_H-M   'P 1'
#
loop_
_entity.id
_entity.type
_entity.pdbx_description
1 polymer ?
#
loop_
_entity_poly.entity_id
_entity_poly.type
_entity_poly.pdbx_seq_one_letter_code
_entity_poly.pdbx_strand_id
1 'polypeptide(L)'
;GTTYPELYAAIGVHSGLACGSAWDLHSALAVMKRGMEGVPAARPGRMVPTIVFHGERDTTVNVQNGDDVVAQAVAGTGLRRSVQARRPERGRECTRTTFADDAGRVVAEQWLIHGGGHAWSGGQAAGTYTDPLGPDATAEMLRFFNEHPL
;
A
#
# COMPACT_ATOMS: atom_id res chain seq x y z
N GLY A 1 -0.76 -8.50 -9.16
CA GLY A 1 -0.01 -8.27 -10.40
C GLY A 1 1.44 -8.72 -10.39
N THR A 2 1.97 -9.36 -9.32
CA THR A 2 3.34 -9.93 -9.37
C THR A 2 3.44 -11.21 -10.20
N THR A 3 2.42 -12.08 -10.18
CA THR A 3 2.42 -13.35 -10.93
C THR A 3 1.95 -13.20 -12.38
N TYR A 4 1.07 -12.23 -12.63
CA TYR A 4 0.47 -11.97 -13.95
C TYR A 4 0.48 -10.44 -14.23
N PRO A 5 1.68 -9.84 -14.39
CA PRO A 5 1.80 -8.40 -14.52
C PRO A 5 1.17 -7.82 -15.79
N GLU A 6 0.95 -8.64 -16.81
CA GLU A 6 0.34 -8.28 -18.09
C GLU A 6 -1.19 -8.04 -18.00
N LEU A 7 -1.86 -8.62 -17.01
CA LEU A 7 -3.32 -8.54 -16.89
C LEU A 7 -3.82 -7.26 -16.20
N TYR A 8 -2.95 -6.57 -15.47
CA TYR A 8 -3.33 -5.46 -14.60
C TYR A 8 -2.56 -4.19 -14.97
N ALA A 9 -3.31 -3.09 -15.08
CA ALA A 9 -2.77 -1.74 -15.30
C ALA A 9 -2.15 -1.16 -14.02
N ALA A 10 -2.80 -1.42 -12.89
CA ALA A 10 -2.43 -0.93 -11.57
C ALA A 10 -3.03 -1.83 -10.48
N ILE A 11 -2.50 -1.72 -9.25
CA ILE A 11 -2.93 -2.49 -8.08
C ILE A 11 -3.14 -1.55 -6.90
N GLY A 12 -4.23 -1.75 -6.16
CA GLY A 12 -4.44 -1.15 -4.83
C GLY A 12 -4.34 -2.20 -3.73
N VAL A 13 -3.63 -1.89 -2.65
CA VAL A 13 -3.51 -2.75 -1.47
C VAL A 13 -3.88 -1.94 -0.22
N HIS A 14 -4.70 -2.50 0.66
CA HIS A 14 -5.00 -1.93 1.97
C HIS A 14 -4.78 -2.98 3.05
N SER A 15 -3.97 -2.67 4.06
CA SER A 15 -3.64 -3.58 5.16
C SER A 15 -3.26 -5.00 4.70
N GLY A 16 -2.57 -5.11 3.57
CA GLY A 16 -2.28 -6.38 2.89
C GLY A 16 -0.87 -6.90 3.14
N LEU A 17 -0.58 -8.08 2.59
CA LEU A 17 0.72 -8.74 2.66
C LEU A 17 1.42 -8.72 1.30
N ALA A 18 2.75 -8.72 1.28
CA ALA A 18 3.50 -8.85 0.04
C ALA A 18 3.27 -10.22 -0.62
N CYS A 19 3.40 -10.27 -1.95
CA CYS A 19 3.16 -11.51 -2.69
C CYS A 19 4.20 -12.56 -2.32
N GLY A 20 3.75 -13.77 -1.97
CA GLY A 20 4.62 -14.89 -1.61
C GLY A 20 5.06 -14.90 -0.15
N SER A 21 4.55 -13.99 0.70
CA SER A 21 4.90 -13.94 2.12
C SER A 21 4.38 -15.11 2.94
N ALA A 22 3.31 -15.77 2.51
CA ALA A 22 2.72 -16.90 3.22
C ALA A 22 2.17 -17.95 2.23
N TRP A 23 2.14 -19.20 2.66
CA TRP A 23 1.65 -20.35 1.88
C TRP A 23 0.74 -21.30 2.68
N ASP A 24 0.54 -21.01 3.97
CA ASP A 24 -0.38 -21.72 4.86
C ASP A 24 -0.89 -20.77 5.96
N LEU A 25 -1.81 -21.26 6.80
CA LEU A 25 -2.41 -20.46 7.87
C LEU A 25 -1.37 -20.00 8.91
N HIS A 26 -0.39 -20.85 9.25
CA HIS A 26 0.59 -20.55 10.29
C HIS A 26 1.54 -19.44 9.84
N SER A 27 2.07 -19.54 8.62
CA SER A 27 2.90 -18.50 7.99
C SER A 27 2.11 -17.21 7.82
N ALA A 28 0.84 -17.28 7.39
CA ALA A 28 -0.02 -16.09 7.27
C ALA A 28 -0.18 -15.36 8.61
N LEU A 29 -0.53 -16.08 9.69
CA LEU A 29 -0.67 -15.49 11.02
C LEU A 29 0.66 -14.92 11.57
N ALA A 30 1.79 -15.58 11.27
CA ALA A 30 3.11 -15.08 11.67
C ALA A 30 3.44 -13.75 10.99
N VAL A 31 3.28 -13.69 9.66
CA VAL A 31 3.54 -12.50 8.83
C VAL A 31 2.59 -11.37 9.20
N MET A 32 1.30 -11.66 9.39
CA MET A 32 0.33 -10.67 9.86
C MET A 32 0.79 -10.02 11.17
N LYS A 33 1.36 -10.78 12.11
CA LYS A 33 1.77 -10.22 13.41
C LYS A 33 3.12 -9.49 13.39
N ARG A 34 4.05 -9.91 12.54
CA ARG A 34 5.46 -9.50 12.62
C ARG A 34 5.99 -8.78 11.39
N GLY A 35 5.30 -8.85 10.26
CA GLY A 35 5.88 -8.53 8.96
C GLY A 35 6.80 -9.66 8.48
N MET A 36 7.45 -9.46 7.33
CA MET A 36 8.48 -10.37 6.80
C MET A 36 9.87 -10.03 7.35
N GLU A 37 10.73 -11.04 7.53
CA GLU A 37 12.17 -10.82 7.65
C GLU A 37 12.79 -10.71 6.26
N GLY A 38 12.95 -9.47 5.78
CA GLY A 38 13.55 -9.15 4.49
C GLY A 38 12.54 -8.87 3.37
N VAL A 39 13.00 -8.17 2.33
CA VAL A 39 12.16 -7.80 1.18
C VAL A 39 11.99 -9.02 0.28
N PRO A 40 10.75 -9.48 0.00
CA PRO A 40 10.57 -10.58 -0.93
C PRO A 40 11.08 -10.20 -2.32
N ALA A 41 11.89 -11.07 -2.91
CA ALA A 41 12.54 -10.81 -4.19
C ALA A 41 11.50 -10.41 -5.25
N ALA A 42 11.75 -9.29 -5.93
CA ALA A 42 10.99 -8.93 -7.12
C ALA A 42 11.13 -10.06 -8.14
N ARG A 43 10.00 -10.51 -8.71
CA ARG A 43 10.06 -11.38 -9.88
C ARG A 43 10.49 -10.54 -11.09
N PRO A 44 11.42 -11.04 -11.93
CA PRO A 44 11.76 -10.36 -13.17
C PRO A 44 10.52 -10.22 -14.04
N GLY A 45 10.26 -9.01 -14.52
CA GLY A 45 9.07 -8.72 -15.31
C GLY A 45 8.70 -7.23 -15.31
N ARG A 46 7.58 -6.91 -15.97
CA ARG A 46 7.00 -5.57 -15.97
C ARG A 46 6.56 -5.20 -14.55
N MET A 47 7.03 -4.07 -14.03
CA MET A 47 6.47 -3.47 -12.83
C MET A 47 5.03 -3.05 -13.08
N VAL A 48 4.12 -3.39 -12.15
CA VAL A 48 2.73 -2.92 -12.18
C VAL A 48 2.59 -1.76 -11.18
N PRO A 49 2.12 -0.58 -11.62
CA PRO A 49 1.86 0.54 -10.73
C PRO A 49 1.08 0.15 -9.49
N THR A 50 1.52 0.55 -8.30
CA THR A 50 0.97 0.05 -7.03
C THR A 50 0.75 1.16 -6.01
N ILE A 51 -0.46 1.23 -5.45
CA ILE A 51 -0.81 2.13 -4.35
C ILE A 51 -1.15 1.31 -3.09
N VAL A 52 -0.56 1.68 -1.95
CA VAL A 52 -0.66 0.94 -0.68
C VAL A 52 -1.16 1.86 0.43
N PHE A 53 -2.11 1.39 1.22
CA PHE A 53 -2.61 2.05 2.44
C PHE A 53 -2.43 1.16 3.67
N HIS A 54 -1.99 1.73 4.78
CA HIS A 54 -1.89 1.00 6.04
C HIS A 54 -2.11 1.91 7.25
N GLY A 55 -2.86 1.41 8.24
CA GLY A 55 -3.03 2.07 9.53
C GLY A 55 -1.79 1.90 10.42
N GLU A 56 -1.25 2.99 10.96
CA GLU A 56 -0.06 2.94 11.84
C GLU A 56 -0.25 2.06 13.09
N ARG A 57 -1.48 2.01 13.62
CA ARG A 57 -1.87 1.24 14.81
C ARG A 57 -2.68 -0.01 14.47
N ASP A 58 -2.49 -0.54 13.28
CA ASP A 58 -3.10 -1.81 12.87
C ASP A 58 -2.56 -2.97 13.72
N THR A 59 -3.40 -3.51 14.60
CA THR A 59 -3.08 -4.62 15.50
C THR A 59 -3.42 -6.00 14.90
N THR A 60 -4.01 -6.03 13.71
CA THR A 60 -4.37 -7.27 13.00
C THR A 60 -3.29 -7.65 11.99
N VAL A 61 -2.88 -6.66 11.18
CA VAL A 61 -1.79 -6.78 10.22
C VAL A 61 -0.76 -5.70 10.53
N ASN A 62 0.42 -6.13 10.96
CA ASN A 62 1.53 -5.26 11.32
C ASN A 62 1.83 -4.29 10.18
N VAL A 63 2.02 -3.02 10.54
CA VAL A 63 2.30 -1.91 9.61
C VAL A 63 3.49 -2.17 8.68
N GLN A 64 4.47 -2.95 9.13
CA GLN A 64 5.62 -3.38 8.32
C GLN A 64 5.18 -4.09 7.03
N ASN A 65 4.04 -4.77 7.01
CA ASN A 65 3.55 -5.42 5.79
C ASN A 65 3.23 -4.40 4.68
N GLY A 66 2.79 -3.19 5.02
CA GLY A 66 2.61 -2.10 4.07
C GLY A 66 3.95 -1.64 3.45
N ASP A 67 5.00 -1.59 4.27
CA ASP A 67 6.38 -1.35 3.80
C ASP A 67 6.87 -2.48 2.89
N ASP A 68 6.60 -3.74 3.25
CA ASP A 68 7.04 -4.92 2.51
C ASP A 68 6.36 -4.99 1.12
N VAL A 69 5.07 -4.64 1.03
CA VAL A 69 4.33 -4.57 -0.24
C VAL A 69 4.96 -3.54 -1.17
N VAL A 70 5.20 -2.32 -0.69
CA VAL A 70 5.77 -1.27 -1.54
C VAL A 70 7.23 -1.58 -1.89
N ALA A 71 8.01 -2.13 -0.96
CA ALA A 71 9.38 -2.56 -1.20
C ALA A 71 9.45 -3.63 -2.30
N GLN A 72 8.53 -4.60 -2.30
CA GLN A 72 8.42 -5.58 -3.39
C GLN A 72 8.03 -4.92 -4.73
N ALA A 73 7.10 -3.96 -4.72
CA ALA A 73 6.64 -3.29 -5.93
C ALA A 73 7.75 -2.47 -6.62
N VAL A 74 8.66 -1.86 -5.85
CA VAL A 74 9.74 -1.00 -6.37
C VAL A 74 11.12 -1.68 -6.39
N ALA A 75 11.22 -2.93 -5.96
CA ALA A 75 12.49 -3.63 -5.87
C ALA A 75 13.18 -3.74 -7.24
N GLY A 76 14.48 -3.44 -7.27
CA GLY A 76 15.29 -3.44 -8.50
C GLY A 76 15.04 -2.26 -9.44
N THR A 77 14.23 -1.28 -9.03
CA THR A 77 13.95 -0.07 -9.82
C THR A 77 14.78 1.12 -9.35
N GLY A 78 15.13 2.03 -10.27
CA GLY A 78 15.85 3.28 -9.97
C GLY A 78 14.94 4.45 -9.61
N LEU A 79 13.75 4.20 -9.03
CA LEU A 79 12.72 5.22 -8.85
C LEU A 79 13.13 6.30 -7.84
N ARG A 80 12.75 7.54 -8.12
CA ARG A 80 12.94 8.68 -7.22
C ARG A 80 11.88 8.64 -6.12
N ARG A 81 12.34 8.49 -4.87
CA ARG A 81 11.48 8.50 -3.67
C ARG A 81 11.25 9.93 -3.16
N SER A 82 9.99 10.28 -2.89
CA SER A 82 9.60 11.54 -2.24
C SER A 82 8.60 11.29 -1.12
N VAL A 83 8.74 11.99 0.01
CA VAL A 83 7.89 11.83 1.20
C VAL A 83 7.17 13.13 1.50
N GLN A 84 5.85 13.06 1.70
CA GLN A 84 4.98 14.20 1.94
C GLN A 84 4.11 13.93 3.17
N ALA A 85 4.19 14.79 4.19
CA ALA A 85 3.24 14.79 5.29
C ALA A 85 1.96 15.52 4.85
N ARG A 86 0.81 14.92 5.11
CA ARG A 86 -0.52 15.52 4.89
C ARG A 86 -1.23 15.67 6.23
N ARG A 87 -1.55 16.91 6.57
CA ARG A 87 -2.17 17.29 7.84
C ARG A 87 -3.44 18.07 7.52
N PRO A 88 -4.60 17.40 7.36
CA PRO A 88 -5.85 18.10 7.10
C PRO A 88 -6.28 18.89 8.34
N GLU A 89 -7.09 19.95 8.16
CA GLU A 89 -7.67 20.69 9.30
C GLU A 89 -8.55 19.80 10.20
N ARG A 90 -9.14 18.76 9.61
CA ARG A 90 -9.95 17.74 10.28
C ARG A 90 -9.64 16.36 9.72
N GLY A 91 -9.65 15.34 10.57
CA GLY A 91 -9.33 13.97 10.20
C GLY A 91 -7.91 13.57 10.61
N ARG A 92 -7.44 12.45 10.07
CA ARG A 92 -6.13 11.88 10.39
C ARG A 92 -5.05 12.51 9.54
N GLU A 93 -3.92 12.73 10.19
CA GLU A 93 -2.68 12.97 9.47
C GLU A 93 -2.27 11.70 8.74
N CYS A 94 -1.62 11.84 7.58
CA CYS A 94 -1.01 10.73 6.89
C CYS A 94 0.33 11.12 6.29
N THR A 95 1.20 10.14 6.10
CA THR A 95 2.43 10.28 5.32
C THR A 95 2.23 9.59 3.98
N ARG A 96 2.36 10.34 2.88
CA ARG A 96 2.38 9.80 1.53
C ARG A 96 3.82 9.75 1.02
N THR A 97 4.31 8.54 0.77
CA THR A 97 5.56 8.31 0.05
C THR A 97 5.21 7.98 -1.40
N THR A 98 5.90 8.62 -2.34
CA THR A 98 5.74 8.41 -3.78
C THR A 98 7.06 7.94 -4.39
N PHE A 99 6.96 7.12 -5.43
CA PHE A 99 8.09 6.61 -6.20
C PHE A 99 7.84 6.93 -7.68
N ALA A 100 8.69 7.78 -8.25
CA ALA A 100 8.53 8.29 -9.61
C ALA A 100 9.62 7.78 -10.56
N ASP A 101 9.24 7.52 -11.80
CA ASP A 101 10.18 7.19 -12.87
C ASP A 101 10.98 8.42 -13.34
N ASP A 102 11.88 8.21 -14.31
CA ASP A 102 12.72 9.28 -14.82
C ASP A 102 11.92 10.39 -15.50
N ALA A 103 10.78 10.07 -16.11
CA ALA A 103 9.83 11.01 -16.69
C ALA A 103 9.01 11.78 -15.63
N GLY A 104 9.15 11.44 -14.35
CA GLY A 104 8.45 12.09 -13.25
C GLY A 104 7.05 11.54 -12.98
N ARG A 105 6.65 10.45 -13.65
CA ARG A 105 5.38 9.78 -13.40
C ARG A 105 5.48 8.98 -12.10
N VAL A 106 4.56 9.21 -11.17
CA VAL A 106 4.47 8.43 -9.92
C VAL A 106 3.89 7.06 -10.24
N VAL A 107 4.70 6.01 -10.06
CA VAL A 107 4.34 4.62 -10.39
C VAL A 107 4.15 3.76 -9.14
N ALA A 108 4.51 4.25 -7.96
CA ALA A 108 4.06 3.66 -6.71
C ALA A 108 3.77 4.72 -5.64
N GLU A 109 2.81 4.41 -4.78
CA GLU A 109 2.42 5.23 -3.65
C GLU A 109 2.26 4.38 -2.39
N GLN A 110 2.70 4.92 -1.25
CA GLN A 110 2.50 4.34 0.05
C GLN A 110 1.92 5.39 0.98
N TRP A 111 0.81 5.06 1.64
CA TRP A 111 0.07 5.92 2.54
C TRP A 111 0.04 5.29 3.93
N LEU A 112 0.76 5.92 4.86
CA LEU A 112 0.71 5.58 6.28
C LEU A 112 -0.30 6.49 6.98
N ILE A 113 -1.36 5.92 7.54
CA ILE A 113 -2.44 6.65 8.20
C ILE A 113 -2.16 6.70 9.71
N HIS A 114 -1.81 7.88 10.20
CA HIS A 114 -1.36 8.05 11.59
C HIS A 114 -2.50 7.78 12.58
N GLY A 115 -2.20 6.97 13.58
CA GLY A 115 -3.17 6.47 14.55
C GLY A 115 -4.30 5.59 14.00
N GLY A 116 -4.32 5.26 12.70
CA GLY A 116 -5.33 4.41 12.06
C GLY A 116 -5.14 2.93 12.44
N GLY A 117 -6.24 2.20 12.64
CA GLY A 117 -6.22 0.77 12.97
C GLY A 117 -6.39 -0.15 11.75
N HIS A 118 -6.80 -1.41 11.99
CA HIS A 118 -7.22 -2.32 10.91
C HIS A 118 -8.62 -1.97 10.41
N ALA A 119 -8.71 -0.86 9.67
CA ALA A 119 -9.96 -0.35 9.14
C ALA A 119 -9.70 0.31 7.78
N TRP A 120 -10.66 0.20 6.87
CA TRP A 120 -10.62 0.88 5.58
C TRP A 120 -10.61 2.39 5.78
N SER A 121 -9.59 3.06 5.27
CA SER A 121 -9.44 4.52 5.41
C SER A 121 -10.51 5.28 4.61
N GLY A 122 -11.21 6.19 5.31
CA GLY A 122 -12.39 6.88 4.80
C GLY A 122 -13.67 6.06 4.99
N GLY A 123 -14.59 6.18 4.03
CA GLY A 123 -15.89 5.53 4.11
C GLY A 123 -16.87 6.20 5.08
N GLN A 124 -17.99 5.53 5.34
CA GLN A 124 -19.09 6.07 6.14
C GLN A 124 -18.94 5.70 7.61
N ALA A 125 -19.30 6.61 8.53
CA ALA A 125 -19.23 6.36 9.96
C ALA A 125 -20.16 5.22 10.45
N ALA A 126 -21.20 4.88 9.69
CA ALA A 126 -22.10 3.76 9.98
C ALA A 126 -21.53 2.40 9.54
N GLY A 127 -20.43 2.39 8.78
CA GLY A 127 -19.79 1.16 8.31
C GLY A 127 -19.03 0.44 9.43
N THR A 128 -19.06 -0.89 9.39
CA THR A 128 -18.16 -1.71 10.20
C THR A 128 -16.79 -1.78 9.53
N TYR A 129 -15.70 -1.64 10.29
CA TYR A 129 -14.32 -1.68 9.79
C TYR A 129 -13.93 -0.54 8.84
N THR A 130 -14.59 0.62 8.97
CA THR A 130 -14.20 1.86 8.27
C THR A 130 -13.63 2.88 9.25
N ASP A 131 -12.72 3.70 8.78
CA ASP A 131 -12.13 4.80 9.52
C ASP A 131 -12.49 6.13 8.83
N PRO A 132 -13.65 6.72 9.13
CA PRO A 132 -14.14 7.92 8.45
C PRO A 132 -13.27 9.16 8.69
N LEU A 133 -12.31 9.09 9.62
CA LEU A 133 -11.34 10.17 9.85
C LEU A 133 -10.12 10.06 8.93
N GLY A 134 -9.85 8.89 8.35
CA GLY A 134 -8.75 8.70 7.41
C GLY A 134 -9.00 9.37 6.05
N PRO A 135 -7.95 9.54 5.21
CA PRO A 135 -8.13 9.90 3.81
C PRO A 135 -9.00 8.87 3.08
N ASP A 136 -9.72 9.29 2.05
CA ASP A 136 -10.55 8.40 1.24
C ASP A 136 -9.68 7.49 0.37
N ALA A 137 -9.35 6.30 0.88
CA ALA A 137 -8.52 5.34 0.17
C ALA A 137 -9.16 4.89 -1.14
N THR A 138 -10.49 4.79 -1.20
CA THR A 138 -11.19 4.40 -2.42
C THR A 138 -11.03 5.48 -3.49
N ALA A 139 -11.24 6.74 -3.15
CA ALA A 139 -11.06 7.86 -4.09
C ALA A 139 -9.61 7.96 -4.57
N GLU A 140 -8.63 7.80 -3.67
CA GLU A 140 -7.21 7.84 -4.04
C GLU A 140 -6.78 6.64 -4.90
N MET A 141 -7.30 5.44 -4.63
CA MET A 141 -7.08 4.28 -5.50
C MET A 141 -7.67 4.50 -6.89
N LEU A 142 -8.89 5.02 -6.99
CA LEU A 142 -9.53 5.32 -8.29
C LEU A 142 -8.77 6.42 -9.06
N ARG A 143 -8.30 7.47 -8.37
CA ARG A 143 -7.41 8.48 -8.96
C ARG A 143 -6.17 7.81 -9.53
N PHE A 144 -5.49 7.00 -8.73
CA PHE A 144 -4.27 6.30 -9.14
C PHE A 144 -4.50 5.37 -10.34
N PHE A 145 -5.61 4.62 -10.37
CA PHE A 145 -5.94 3.75 -11.50
C PHE A 145 -6.21 4.52 -12.79
N ASN A 146 -6.89 5.67 -12.71
CA ASN A 146 -7.15 6.52 -13.86
C ASN A 146 -5.87 7.16 -14.43
N GLU A 147 -4.85 7.39 -13.61
CA GLU A 147 -3.51 7.84 -14.04
C GLU A 147 -2.68 6.69 -14.66
N HIS A 148 -3.15 5.44 -14.55
CA HIS A 148 -2.48 4.24 -15.01
C HIS A 148 -3.37 3.33 -15.86
N PRO A 149 -3.86 3.80 -17.03
CA PRO A 149 -4.58 2.94 -17.96
C PRO A 149 -3.65 1.87 -18.58
N LEU A 150 -4.25 0.76 -19.05
CA LEU A 150 -3.55 -0.27 -19.82
C LEU A 150 -3.07 0.26 -21.18
#